data_AF-H9FK54-F1
#
_entry.id   AF-H9FK54-F1
#
_cell.length_a   1.000
_cell.length_b   1.000
_cell.length_c   1.000
_cell.angle_alpha   90.00
_cell.angle_beta   90.00
_cell.angle_gamma   90.00
#
_symmetry.space_group_name_H-M   'P 1'
#
loop_
_entity.id
_entity.type
_entity.pdbx_description
1 polymer ?
#
loop_
_entity_poly.entity_id
_entity_poly.type
_entity_poly.pdbx_seq_one_letter_code
_entity_poly.pdbx_strand_id
1 'polypeptide(L)' 'PPGISLNLPYGMKQKKIYKPEVSMKRINWSKIEPTELSENCFWLKVKEDKFENPDLFAKLALNFATQMKVQKNAEALEEK' A
#
# COMPACT_ATOMS: atom_id res chain seq x y z
N PRO A 1 -20.94 -12.56 10.64
CA PRO A 1 -20.13 -11.32 10.79
C PRO A 1 -19.63 -11.17 12.23
N PRO A 2 -18.34 -11.38 12.48
CA PRO A 2 -17.67 -10.51 13.46
C PRO A 2 -16.22 -10.20 13.06
N GLY A 3 -15.77 -9.00 13.41
CA GLY A 3 -14.40 -8.54 13.19
C GLY A 3 -13.40 -9.51 13.79
N ILE A 4 -12.50 -10.02 12.95
CA ILE A 4 -11.34 -10.82 13.35
C ILE A 4 -10.56 -9.92 14.31
N SER A 5 -10.69 -10.15 15.61
CA SER A 5 -9.75 -9.64 16.60
C SER A 5 -8.41 -10.32 16.29
N LEU A 6 -7.65 -9.69 15.40
CA LEU A 6 -6.32 -10.11 15.00
C LEU A 6 -5.45 -10.02 16.26
N ASN A 7 -5.27 -11.15 16.94
CA ASN A 7 -4.34 -11.31 18.04
C ASN A 7 -2.93 -11.17 17.44
N LEU A 8 -2.54 -9.92 17.23
CA LEU A 8 -1.31 -9.50 16.62
C LEU A 8 -0.23 -9.59 17.70
N PRO A 9 0.81 -10.41 17.49
CA PRO A 9 1.78 -10.69 18.53
C PRO A 9 2.59 -9.43 18.86
N TYR A 10 3.09 -9.39 20.09
CA TYR A 10 3.97 -8.32 20.60
C TYR A 10 3.36 -6.90 20.55
N GLY A 11 2.03 -6.78 20.67
CA GLY A 11 1.36 -5.47 20.71
C GLY A 11 1.30 -4.75 19.36
N MET A 12 1.47 -5.49 18.26
CA MET A 12 1.32 -4.95 16.91
C MET A 12 -0.06 -4.35 16.69
N LYS A 13 -0.09 -3.22 15.99
CA LYS A 13 -1.33 -2.60 15.50
C LYS A 13 -1.72 -3.22 14.17
N GLN A 14 -3.02 -3.32 13.94
CA GLN A 14 -3.54 -3.71 12.63
C GLN A 14 -3.04 -2.71 11.58
N LYS A 15 -2.46 -3.23 10.49
CA LYS A 15 -2.03 -2.39 9.37
C LYS A 15 -3.21 -1.63 8.78
N LYS A 16 -2.96 -0.39 8.39
CA LYS A 16 -3.95 0.44 7.70
C LYS A 16 -4.27 -0.19 6.34
N ILE A 17 -5.55 -0.41 6.09
CA ILE A 17 -6.01 -0.94 4.80
C ILE A 17 -6.24 0.26 3.88
N TYR A 18 -5.31 0.48 2.95
CA TYR A 18 -5.48 1.49 1.91
C TYR A 18 -6.47 0.99 0.85
N LYS A 19 -7.34 1.91 0.39
CA LYS A 19 -8.26 1.68 -0.73
C LYS A 19 -7.85 2.63 -1.87
N PRO A 20 -6.93 2.21 -2.76
CA PRO A 20 -6.55 3.01 -3.91
C PRO A 20 -7.76 3.28 -4.82
N GLU A 21 -7.85 4.49 -5.37
CA GLU A 21 -8.88 4.85 -6.35
C GLU A 21 -8.68 4.10 -7.69
N VAL A 22 -7.41 3.92 -8.09
CA VAL A 22 -7.05 3.18 -9.31
C VAL A 22 -6.40 1.84 -8.95
N SER A 23 -6.74 0.81 -9.71
CA SER A 23 -6.01 -0.47 -9.66
C SER A 23 -4.58 -0.26 -10.14
N MET A 24 -3.60 -0.72 -9.37
CA MET A 24 -2.17 -0.63 -9.70
C MET A 24 -1.53 -2.01 -9.81
N LYS A 25 -0.38 -2.07 -10.49
CA LYS A 25 0.47 -3.27 -10.51
C LYS A 25 0.86 -3.63 -9.08
N ARG A 26 0.59 -4.87 -8.69
CA ARG A 26 0.94 -5.38 -7.36
C ARG A 26 2.38 -5.88 -7.35
N ILE A 27 3.09 -5.60 -6.26
CA ILE A 27 4.43 -6.15 -6.02
C ILE A 27 4.30 -7.62 -5.62
N ASN A 28 5.07 -8.48 -6.28
CA ASN A 28 5.19 -9.89 -5.93
C ASN A 28 6.22 -10.06 -4.82
N TRP A 29 5.79 -9.82 -3.59
CA TRP A 29 6.58 -10.01 -2.38
C TRP A 29 5.98 -11.09 -1.50
N SER A 30 6.84 -11.81 -0.77
CA SER A 30 6.39 -12.74 0.27
C SER A 30 5.91 -11.94 1.47
N LYS A 31 4.61 -11.98 1.73
CA LYS A 31 4.01 -11.37 2.92
C LYS A 31 4.54 -12.09 4.17
N ILE A 32 5.01 -11.33 5.13
CA ILE A 32 5.47 -11.85 6.42
C ILE A 32 4.25 -12.08 7.31
N GLU A 33 4.09 -13.30 7.81
CA GLU A 33 2.99 -13.62 8.71
C GLU A 33 3.30 -13.19 10.14
N PRO A 34 2.28 -12.80 10.94
CA PRO A 34 2.51 -12.37 12.31
C PRO A 34 3.24 -13.41 13.17
N THR A 35 3.03 -14.70 12.90
CA THR A 35 3.67 -15.82 13.59
C THR A 35 5.18 -15.93 13.34
N GLU A 36 5.68 -15.37 12.25
CA GLU A 36 7.11 -15.39 11.89
C GLU A 36 7.89 -14.24 12.53
N LEU A 37 7.20 -13.29 13.17
CA LEU A 37 7.81 -12.13 13.78
C LEU A 37 8.33 -12.46 15.19
N SER A 38 9.43 -11.82 15.56
CA SER A 38 10.02 -11.89 16.91
C SER A 38 9.82 -10.57 17.65
N GLU A 39 9.80 -10.59 18.99
CA GLU A 39 9.58 -9.41 19.86
C GLU A 39 10.52 -8.22 19.56
N ASN A 40 11.72 -8.48 19.04
CA ASN A 40 12.72 -7.45 18.69
C ASN A 40 12.82 -7.16 17.18
N CYS A 41 11.91 -7.69 16.36
CA CYS A 41 11.94 -7.56 14.91
C CYS A 41 11.76 -6.11 14.43
N PHE A 42 12.44 -5.76 13.34
CA PHE A 42 12.36 -4.42 12.72
C PHE A 42 10.92 -3.98 12.43
N TRP A 43 10.08 -4.90 11.96
CA TRP A 43 8.68 -4.62 11.60
C TRP A 43 7.78 -4.23 12.78
N LEU A 44 8.22 -4.44 14.02
CA LEU A 44 7.52 -3.95 15.23
C LEU A 44 7.80 -2.48 15.54
N LYS A 45 8.96 -1.97 15.09
CA LYS A 45 9.44 -0.61 15.43
C LYS A 45 9.10 0.42 14.36
N VAL A 46 8.71 -0.03 13.17
CA VAL A 46 8.40 0.86 12.04
C VAL A 46 7.09 1.63 12.28
N LYS A 47 7.11 2.93 11.95
CA LYS A 47 5.94 3.82 11.99
C LYS A 47 5.61 4.26 10.58
N GLU A 48 4.86 3.41 9.86
CA GLU A 48 4.50 3.65 8.46
C GLU A 48 3.70 4.95 8.27
N ASP A 49 2.89 5.34 9.26
CA ASP A 49 2.02 6.51 9.20
C ASP A 49 2.78 7.84 8.96
N LYS A 50 4.05 7.92 9.36
CA LYS A 50 4.90 9.11 9.15
C LYS A 50 5.25 9.33 7.67
N PHE A 51 5.24 8.25 6.88
CA PHE A 51 5.65 8.27 5.48
C PHE A 51 4.46 8.30 4.51
N GLU A 52 3.24 8.29 5.04
CA GLU A 52 2.03 8.48 4.25
C GLU A 52 1.95 9.93 3.75
N ASN A 53 1.82 10.11 2.44
CA ASN A 53 1.60 11.42 1.83
C ASN A 53 0.63 11.29 0.64
N PRO A 54 -0.46 12.08 0.57
CA PRO A 54 -1.36 12.13 -0.57
C PRO A 54 -0.65 12.28 -1.93
N ASP A 55 0.36 13.17 -2.02
CA ASP A 55 1.15 13.38 -3.24
C ASP A 55 1.95 12.13 -3.65
N LEU A 56 2.43 11.36 -2.66
CA LEU A 56 3.12 10.09 -2.92
C LEU A 56 2.16 9.07 -3.54
N PHE A 57 0.94 8.95 -2.99
CA PHE A 57 -0.06 8.04 -3.53
C PHE A 57 -0.51 8.44 -4.93
N ALA A 58 -0.66 9.74 -5.21
CA ALA A 58 -0.96 10.25 -6.56
C ALA A 58 0.15 9.88 -7.56
N LYS A 59 1.43 10.04 -7.18
CA LYS A 59 2.56 9.61 -8.01
C LYS A 59 2.60 8.10 -8.23
N LEU A 60 2.28 7.30 -7.21
CA LEU A 60 2.19 5.85 -7.36
C LEU A 60 1.06 5.45 -8.32
N ALA A 61 -0.11 6.08 -8.19
CA ALA A 61 -1.24 5.88 -9.08
C ALA A 61 -0.87 6.20 -10.53
N LEU A 62 -0.25 7.34 -10.77
CA LEU A 62 0.15 7.77 -12.10
C LEU A 62 1.14 6.80 -12.77
N ASN A 63 2.14 6.32 -12.02
CA ASN A 63 3.21 5.48 -12.58
C ASN A 63 2.86 3.98 -12.66
N PHE A 64 2.00 3.49 -11.76
CA PHE A 64 1.75 2.04 -11.61
C PHE A 64 0.31 1.62 -11.91
N ALA A 65 -0.60 2.53 -12.30
CA ALA A 65 -1.97 2.18 -12.67
C ALA A 65 -2.02 1.10 -13.76
N THR A 66 -2.79 0.04 -13.52
CA THR A 66 -3.14 -0.98 -14.52
C THR A 66 -4.42 -0.55 -15.19
N GLN A 67 -4.33 0.26 -16.23
CA GLN A 67 -5.49 0.65 -17.02
C GLN A 67 -6.04 -0.58 -17.77
N MET A 68 -7.21 -1.08 -17.37
CA MET A 68 -7.95 -2.03 -18.18
C MET A 68 -8.79 -1.24 -19.19
N LYS A 69 -8.23 -1.12 -20.40
CA LYS A 69 -8.89 -0.88 -21.71
C LYS A 69 -8.99 0.57 -22.23
N VAL A 70 -8.18 0.76 -23.28
CA VAL A 70 -8.46 1.45 -24.57
C VAL A 70 -8.52 2.99 -24.58
N GLN A 71 -7.44 3.55 -25.14
CA GLN A 71 -7.35 4.82 -25.88
C GLN A 71 -8.23 5.98 -25.38
N LYS A 72 -7.62 6.87 -24.59
CA LYS A 72 -7.79 8.30 -24.81
C LYS A 72 -6.51 9.03 -24.43
N ASN A 73 -5.79 9.40 -25.48
CA ASN A 73 -4.91 10.55 -25.55
C ASN A 73 -3.97 10.77 -24.35
N ALA A 74 -2.75 10.24 -24.51
CA ALA A 74 -1.58 11.08 -24.33
C ALA A 74 -1.56 12.14 -25.47
N GLU A 75 -2.60 12.98 -25.53
CA GLU A 75 -2.46 14.29 -26.14
C GLU A 75 -1.64 15.08 -25.14
N ALA A 76 -0.45 15.47 -25.59
CA ALA A 76 0.09 16.80 -25.34
C ALA A 76 -0.20 17.35 -23.93
N LEU A 77 0.67 16.98 -22.98
CA LEU A 77 1.25 18.02 -22.14
C LEU A 77 2.47 18.58 -22.88
N GLU A 78 2.24 19.21 -24.03
CA GLU A 78 3.08 20.20 -24.70
C GLU A 78 2.20 21.47 -24.68
N GLU A 79 2.58 22.68 -24.31
CA GLU A 79 3.81 23.36 -23.92
C GLU A 79 3.34 24.76 -23.46
N LYS A 80 3.98 25.34 -22.43
CA LYS A 80 4.49 26.72 -22.45
C LYS A 80 5.33 27.01 -21.21
#